data_AF-A0A662VD47-F1
#
_entry.id   AF-A0A662VD47-F1
#
_cell.length_a   1.000
_cell.length_b   1.000
_cell.length_c   1.000
_cell.angle_alpha   90.00
_cell.angle_beta   90.00
_cell.angle_gamma   90.00
#
_symmetry.space_group_name_H-M   'P 1'
#
loop_
_entity.id
_entity.type
_entity.pdbx_description
1 polymer ?
#
loop_
_entity_poly.entity_id
_entity_poly.type
_entity_poly.pdbx_seq_one_letter_code
_entity_poly.pdbx_strand_id
1 'polypeptide(L)'
;MNVPVEWYMSRAKYWGYVIMLSYILTILFRYVTVSHYIKKYKAPIKLSLTHLRGIMPIIIIVIFLEAIAYPLLTNRTYIPQALTEYSYHTELGVGFYGYLLELIYYVLEGLLLAMVLYMGSLINPWGGLLILLVLWVPIYTPWKWYRCNELNVGGHYSILEFTRRRAGNELLYPLLVWMVIVLI
;
A
#
# COMPACT_ATOMS: atom_id res chain seq x y z
N MET A 1 -14.56 -14.49 -24.41
CA MET A 1 -13.95 -15.83 -24.48
C MET A 1 -13.52 -16.21 -23.07
N ASN A 2 -14.12 -17.25 -22.47
CA ASN A 2 -13.69 -17.76 -21.17
C ASN A 2 -12.45 -18.62 -21.38
N VAL A 3 -11.29 -18.09 -21.04
CA VAL A 3 -10.06 -18.87 -21.00
C VAL A 3 -10.16 -19.84 -19.81
N PRO A 4 -9.98 -21.16 -20.01
CA PRO A 4 -10.09 -22.14 -18.93
C PRO A 4 -9.08 -21.85 -17.81
N VAL A 5 -9.48 -21.99 -16.55
CA VAL A 5 -8.58 -21.84 -15.39
C VAL A 5 -7.37 -22.78 -15.50
N GLU A 6 -7.56 -23.96 -16.09
CA GLU A 6 -6.49 -24.93 -16.39
C GLU A 6 -5.41 -24.37 -17.34
N TRP A 7 -5.80 -23.51 -18.29
CA TRP A 7 -4.87 -22.85 -19.19
C TRP A 7 -3.96 -21.86 -18.44
N TYR A 8 -4.52 -21.12 -17.46
CA TYR A 8 -3.74 -20.23 -16.60
C TYR A 8 -2.81 -21.00 -15.66
N MET A 9 -3.34 -22.03 -14.99
CA MET A 9 -2.58 -22.88 -14.07
C MET A 9 -1.39 -23.57 -14.75
N SER A 10 -1.56 -24.05 -15.99
CA SER A 10 -0.47 -24.68 -16.76
C SER A 10 0.69 -23.74 -17.10
N ARG A 11 0.47 -22.42 -16.99
CA ARG A 11 1.46 -21.37 -17.27
C ARG A 11 1.76 -20.48 -16.07
N ALA A 12 1.37 -20.89 -14.86
CA ALA A 12 1.50 -20.10 -13.64
C ALA A 12 2.93 -19.51 -13.45
N LYS A 13 3.97 -20.32 -13.73
CA LYS A 13 5.38 -19.87 -13.69
C LYS A 13 5.70 -18.71 -14.63
N TYR A 14 5.16 -18.71 -15.85
CA TYR A 14 5.37 -17.61 -16.80
C TYR A 14 4.71 -16.33 -16.31
N TRP A 15 3.49 -16.43 -15.77
CA TRP A 15 2.81 -15.29 -15.14
C TRP A 15 3.56 -14.78 -13.91
N GLY A 16 4.11 -15.68 -13.09
CA GLY A 16 4.98 -15.31 -11.97
C GLY A 16 6.18 -14.45 -12.43
N TYR A 17 6.88 -14.86 -13.49
CA TYR A 17 7.99 -14.06 -14.02
C TYR A 17 7.57 -12.71 -14.60
N VAL A 18 6.41 -12.64 -15.27
CA VAL A 18 5.85 -11.38 -15.77
C VAL A 18 5.53 -10.43 -14.61
N ILE A 19 4.93 -10.95 -13.54
CA ILE A 19 4.63 -10.20 -12.31
C ILE A 19 5.92 -9.70 -11.67
N MET A 20 6.94 -10.56 -11.50
CA MET A 20 8.24 -10.15 -10.97
C MET A 20 8.87 -9.04 -11.80
N LEU A 21 8.87 -9.16 -13.13
CA LEU A 21 9.39 -8.12 -14.03
C LEU A 21 8.63 -6.80 -13.85
N SER A 22 7.30 -6.87 -13.71
CA SER A 22 6.47 -5.68 -13.47
C SER A 22 6.80 -5.01 -12.12
N TYR A 23 7.04 -5.79 -11.06
CA TYR A 23 7.50 -5.24 -9.78
C TYR A 23 8.87 -4.59 -9.93
N ILE A 24 9.84 -5.24 -10.58
CA ILE A 24 11.18 -4.66 -10.77
C ILE A 24 11.09 -3.30 -11.48
N LEU A 25 10.37 -3.23 -12.59
CA LEU A 25 10.19 -1.97 -13.33
C LEU A 25 9.51 -0.90 -12.49
N THR A 26 8.47 -1.28 -11.74
CA THR A 26 7.72 -0.33 -10.91
C THR A 26 8.52 0.12 -9.69
N ILE A 27 9.28 -0.76 -9.06
CA ILE A 27 10.22 -0.48 -7.97
C ILE A 27 11.25 0.53 -8.45
N LEU A 28 11.89 0.30 -9.61
CA LEU A 28 12.88 1.23 -10.17
C LEU A 28 12.27 2.60 -10.42
N PHE A 29 11.10 2.65 -11.08
CA PHE A 29 10.42 3.91 -11.36
C PHE A 29 10.04 4.67 -10.08
N ARG A 30 9.45 3.96 -9.10
CA ARG A 30 9.05 4.55 -7.82
C ARG A 30 10.26 5.01 -7.02
N TYR A 31 11.32 4.22 -6.96
CA TYR A 31 12.56 4.57 -6.27
C TYR A 31 13.17 5.86 -6.84
N VAL A 32 13.27 5.98 -8.17
CA VAL A 32 13.79 7.20 -8.83
C VAL A 32 12.91 8.40 -8.49
N THR A 33 11.59 8.24 -8.59
CA THR A 33 10.60 9.30 -8.33
C THR A 33 10.66 9.78 -6.88
N VAL A 34 10.56 8.86 -5.93
CA VAL A 34 10.60 9.12 -4.49
C VAL A 34 11.93 9.76 -4.11
N SER A 35 13.07 9.23 -4.57
CA SER A 35 14.39 9.78 -4.29
C SER A 35 14.57 11.20 -4.83
N HIS A 36 14.11 11.45 -6.06
CA HIS A 36 14.14 12.79 -6.66
C HIS A 36 13.37 13.79 -5.80
N TYR A 37 12.14 13.43 -5.40
CA TYR A 37 11.28 14.35 -4.67
C TYR A 37 11.68 14.55 -3.21
N ILE A 38 12.13 13.50 -2.52
CA ILE A 38 12.73 13.62 -1.18
C ILE A 38 13.86 14.64 -1.22
N LYS A 39 14.77 14.54 -2.21
CA LYS A 39 15.89 15.47 -2.35
C LYS A 39 15.42 16.88 -2.69
N LYS A 40 14.50 17.02 -3.65
CA LYS A 40 13.99 18.32 -4.12
C LYS A 40 13.27 19.10 -3.03
N TYR A 41 12.42 18.43 -2.24
CA TYR A 41 11.59 19.06 -1.22
C TYR A 41 12.13 18.89 0.21
N LYS A 42 13.33 18.32 0.36
CA LYS A 42 13.98 18.04 1.65
C LYS A 42 13.02 17.34 2.63
N ALA A 43 12.26 16.37 2.11
CA ALA A 43 11.19 15.73 2.86
C ALA A 43 11.75 15.04 4.11
N PRO A 44 11.14 15.25 5.30
CA PRO A 44 11.67 14.72 6.55
C PRO A 44 11.41 13.21 6.66
N ILE A 45 12.45 12.42 6.47
CA ILE A 45 12.45 10.98 6.77
C ILE A 45 13.09 10.80 8.14
N LYS A 46 12.26 10.87 9.17
CA LYS A 46 12.70 10.73 10.56
C LYS A 46 11.73 9.83 11.31
N LEU A 47 12.26 9.12 12.29
CA LEU A 47 11.50 8.35 13.26
C LEU A 47 11.71 8.99 14.63
N SER A 48 10.69 9.67 15.14
CA SER A 48 10.77 10.40 16.40
C SER A 48 9.82 9.79 17.44
N LEU A 49 10.32 9.07 18.45
CA LEU A 49 9.50 8.33 19.44
C LEU A 49 8.36 9.16 20.06
N THR A 50 8.53 10.48 20.15
CA THR A 50 7.50 11.44 20.58
C THR A 50 6.20 11.35 19.76
N HIS A 51 6.28 11.17 18.45
CA HIS A 51 5.12 11.07 17.56
C HIS A 51 4.50 9.66 17.55
N LEU A 52 5.28 8.62 17.87
CA LEU A 52 4.81 7.23 17.88
C LEU A 52 3.63 7.05 18.85
N ARG A 53 3.70 7.66 20.04
CA ARG A 53 2.59 7.63 21.01
C ARG A 53 1.31 8.24 20.46
N GLY A 54 1.42 9.29 19.63
CA GLY A 54 0.28 9.94 19.00
C GLY A 54 -0.38 9.12 17.89
N ILE A 55 0.35 8.15 17.33
CA ILE A 55 -0.09 7.34 16.17
C ILE A 55 -0.52 5.93 16.58
N MET A 56 -0.08 5.46 17.76
CA MET A 56 -0.51 4.17 18.31
C MET A 56 -2.03 3.96 18.28
N PRO A 57 -2.89 4.95 18.63
CA PRO A 57 -4.34 4.78 18.52
C PRO A 57 -4.80 4.53 17.08
N ILE A 58 -4.16 5.14 16.09
CA ILE A 58 -4.47 4.93 14.67
C ILE A 58 -4.12 3.50 14.27
N ILE A 59 -2.94 3.01 14.66
CA ILE A 59 -2.51 1.63 14.40
C ILE A 59 -3.50 0.63 15.01
N ILE A 60 -3.92 0.84 16.26
CA ILE A 60 -4.91 -0.02 16.93
C ILE A 60 -6.24 -0.03 16.18
N ILE A 61 -6.71 1.14 15.74
CA ILE A 61 -7.94 1.24 14.95
C ILE A 61 -7.80 0.49 13.62
N VAL A 62 -6.68 0.65 12.91
CA VAL A 62 -6.43 -0.08 11.65
C VAL A 62 -6.47 -1.59 11.89
N ILE A 63 -5.74 -2.09 12.90
CA ILE A 63 -5.74 -3.52 13.23
C ILE A 63 -7.16 -4.00 13.56
N PHE A 64 -7.90 -3.23 14.36
CA PHE A 64 -9.29 -3.58 14.68
C PHE A 64 -10.18 -3.63 13.43
N LEU A 65 -10.05 -2.65 12.53
CA LEU A 65 -10.85 -2.60 11.30
C LEU A 65 -10.53 -3.77 10.35
N GLU A 66 -9.24 -4.01 10.09
CA GLU A 66 -8.80 -5.01 9.11
C GLU A 66 -8.86 -6.44 9.64
N ALA A 67 -8.39 -6.67 10.88
CA ALA A 67 -8.28 -8.03 11.43
C ALA A 67 -9.51 -8.51 12.19
N ILE A 68 -10.42 -7.62 12.59
CA ILE A 68 -11.59 -7.97 13.41
C ILE A 68 -12.89 -7.55 12.71
N ALA A 69 -13.09 -6.25 12.48
CA ALA A 69 -14.38 -5.74 11.99
C ALA A 69 -14.70 -6.24 10.59
N TYR A 70 -13.77 -6.16 9.64
CA TYR A 70 -14.00 -6.59 8.27
C TYR A 70 -14.28 -8.10 8.15
N PRO A 71 -13.51 -9.01 8.79
CA PRO A 71 -13.83 -10.44 8.86
C PRO A 71 -15.21 -10.72 9.44
N LEU A 72 -15.60 -10.05 10.53
CA LEU A 72 -16.92 -10.20 11.15
C LEU A 72 -18.04 -9.72 10.22
N LEU A 73 -17.88 -8.54 9.60
CA LEU A 73 -18.88 -7.96 8.70
C LEU A 73 -19.06 -8.76 7.41
N THR A 74 -18.01 -9.45 6.95
CA THR A 74 -18.04 -10.27 5.73
C THR A 74 -18.29 -11.75 6.00
N ASN A 75 -18.44 -12.16 7.26
CA ASN A 75 -18.55 -13.55 7.71
C ASN A 75 -17.43 -14.44 7.14
N ARG A 76 -16.19 -13.94 7.17
CA ARG A 76 -14.98 -14.64 6.71
C ARG A 76 -14.00 -14.84 7.85
N THR A 77 -13.24 -15.92 7.80
CA THR A 77 -12.10 -16.11 8.70
C THR A 77 -11.01 -15.09 8.33
N TYR A 78 -10.46 -14.44 9.35
CA TYR A 78 -9.30 -13.57 9.16
C TYR A 78 -8.09 -14.41 8.73
N ILE A 79 -7.48 -14.02 7.61
CA ILE A 79 -6.20 -14.54 7.14
C ILE A 79 -5.33 -13.32 6.89
N PRO A 80 -4.16 -13.20 7.53
CA PRO A 80 -3.26 -12.08 7.28
C PRO A 80 -2.95 -11.91 5.80
N GLN A 81 -3.01 -10.67 5.31
CA GLN A 81 -2.73 -10.37 3.91
C GLN A 81 -1.34 -10.87 3.50
N ALA A 82 -0.33 -10.69 4.35
CA ALA A 82 1.03 -11.21 4.13
C ALA A 82 1.09 -12.72 3.83
N LEU A 83 0.27 -13.53 4.52
CA LEU A 83 0.21 -14.97 4.29
C LEU A 83 -0.48 -15.31 2.97
N THR A 84 -1.53 -14.55 2.64
CA THR A 84 -2.28 -14.72 1.39
C THR A 84 -1.39 -14.40 0.19
N GLU A 85 -0.64 -13.30 0.24
CA GLU A 85 0.28 -12.88 -0.81
C GLU A 85 1.46 -13.85 -0.97
N TYR A 86 2.06 -14.30 0.14
CA TYR A 86 3.12 -15.31 0.07
C TYR A 86 2.64 -16.62 -0.57
N SER A 87 1.42 -17.06 -0.22
CA SER A 87 0.80 -18.25 -0.82
C SER A 87 0.57 -18.05 -2.31
N TYR A 88 0.07 -16.88 -2.72
CA TYR A 88 -0.13 -16.51 -4.12
C TYR A 88 1.17 -16.57 -4.93
N HIS A 89 2.27 -16.00 -4.43
CA HIS A 89 3.57 -16.08 -5.11
C HIS A 89 4.12 -17.51 -5.18
N THR A 90 3.84 -18.32 -4.17
CA THR A 90 4.21 -19.74 -4.13
C THR A 90 3.45 -20.54 -5.19
N GLU A 91 2.15 -20.29 -5.36
CA GLU A 91 1.31 -20.89 -6.42
C GLU A 91 1.79 -20.48 -7.83
N LEU A 92 2.28 -19.25 -7.99
CA LEU A 92 2.90 -18.77 -9.23
C LEU A 92 4.33 -19.30 -9.46
N GLY A 93 4.89 -20.06 -8.53
CA GLY A 93 6.23 -20.65 -8.67
C GLY A 93 7.40 -19.68 -8.52
N VAL A 94 7.15 -18.45 -8.02
CA VAL A 94 8.19 -17.44 -7.72
C VAL A 94 8.48 -17.34 -6.22
N GLY A 95 7.55 -17.84 -5.39
CA GLY A 95 7.70 -18.04 -3.95
C GLY A 95 8.26 -16.82 -3.21
N PHE A 96 9.32 -17.04 -2.45
CA PHE A 96 9.95 -16.01 -1.62
C PHE A 96 10.43 -14.79 -2.41
N TYR A 97 10.99 -14.97 -3.62
CA TYR A 97 11.53 -13.84 -4.39
C TYR A 97 10.42 -12.94 -4.93
N GLY A 98 9.29 -13.52 -5.36
CA GLY A 98 8.12 -12.75 -5.77
C GLY A 98 7.56 -11.92 -4.61
N TYR A 99 7.39 -12.55 -3.46
CA TYR A 99 6.90 -11.88 -2.25
C TYR A 99 7.86 -10.80 -1.74
N LEU A 100 9.17 -11.03 -1.78
CA LEU A 100 10.16 -10.02 -1.39
C LEU A 100 10.11 -8.78 -2.29
N LEU A 101 9.94 -8.96 -3.60
CA LEU A 101 9.76 -7.85 -4.54
C LEU A 101 8.48 -7.08 -4.25
N GLU A 102 7.38 -7.78 -3.98
CA GLU A 102 6.12 -7.14 -3.58
C GLU A 102 6.26 -6.33 -2.28
N LEU A 103 6.99 -6.85 -1.28
CA LEU A 103 7.26 -6.11 -0.05
C LEU A 103 8.05 -4.82 -0.30
N ILE A 104 9.07 -4.87 -1.17
CA ILE A 104 9.83 -3.68 -1.58
C ILE A 104 8.93 -2.70 -2.32
N TYR A 105 8.05 -3.21 -3.19
CA TYR A 105 7.06 -2.42 -3.90
C TYR A 105 6.13 -1.68 -2.91
N TYR A 106 5.64 -2.34 -1.86
CA TYR A 106 4.78 -1.71 -0.85
C TYR A 106 5.51 -0.66 -0.03
N VAL A 107 6.78 -0.87 0.32
CA VAL A 107 7.57 0.16 1.01
C VAL A 107 7.71 1.40 0.14
N LEU A 108 8.02 1.23 -1.15
CA LEU A 108 8.12 2.35 -2.09
C LEU A 108 6.77 2.99 -2.39
N GLU A 109 5.68 2.22 -2.37
CA GLU A 109 4.32 2.73 -2.45
C GLU A 109 4.00 3.64 -1.27
N GLY A 110 4.20 3.14 -0.05
CA GLY A 110 3.95 3.89 1.17
C GLY A 110 4.76 5.18 1.23
N LEU A 111 6.03 5.14 0.79
CA LEU A 111 6.86 6.34 0.66
C LEU A 111 6.32 7.32 -0.38
N LEU A 112 5.87 6.83 -1.54
CA LEU A 112 5.27 7.66 -2.57
C LEU A 112 3.97 8.32 -2.08
N LEU A 113 3.09 7.56 -1.43
CA LEU A 113 1.85 8.05 -0.82
C LEU A 113 2.15 9.11 0.25
N ALA A 114 3.08 8.82 1.17
CA ALA A 114 3.53 9.77 2.19
C ALA A 114 4.09 11.05 1.56
N MET A 115 4.83 10.93 0.45
CA MET A 115 5.39 12.06 -0.27
C MET A 115 4.32 12.90 -0.95
N VAL A 116 3.32 12.29 -1.58
CA VAL A 116 2.17 13.00 -2.17
C VAL A 116 1.41 13.75 -1.08
N LEU A 117 1.14 13.09 0.06
CA LEU A 117 0.48 13.73 1.20
C LEU A 117 1.28 14.93 1.72
N TYR A 118 2.60 14.77 1.89
CA TYR A 118 3.50 15.82 2.31
C TYR A 118 3.53 16.99 1.31
N MET A 119 3.81 16.74 0.03
CA MET A 119 3.90 17.78 -1.00
C MET A 119 2.57 18.53 -1.16
N GLY A 120 1.46 17.80 -1.21
CA GLY A 120 0.14 18.43 -1.30
C GLY A 120 -0.18 19.29 -0.07
N SER A 121 0.29 18.87 1.12
CA SER A 121 0.14 19.65 2.36
C SER A 121 0.85 21.00 2.33
N LEU A 122 1.91 21.14 1.52
CA LEU A 122 2.63 22.41 1.32
C LEU A 122 1.81 23.44 0.53
N ILE A 123 0.87 22.97 -0.30
CA ILE A 123 0.00 23.84 -1.10
C ILE A 123 -1.29 24.16 -0.33
N ASN A 124 -1.92 23.12 0.22
CA ASN A 124 -3.15 23.21 1.01
C ASN A 124 -3.08 22.14 2.10
N PRO A 125 -3.52 22.40 3.34
CA PRO A 125 -3.46 21.41 4.41
C PRO A 125 -4.00 20.02 4.03
N TRP A 126 -5.03 19.93 3.19
CA TRP A 126 -5.65 18.70 2.69
C TRP A 126 -5.30 18.38 1.23
N GLY A 127 -4.44 19.17 0.59
CA GLY A 127 -4.12 19.05 -0.84
C GLY A 127 -3.59 17.67 -1.21
N GLY A 128 -2.82 17.04 -0.33
CA GLY A 128 -2.31 15.70 -0.54
C GLY A 128 -3.40 14.64 -0.63
N LEU A 129 -4.37 14.69 0.30
CA LEU A 129 -5.52 13.79 0.29
C LEU A 129 -6.37 14.01 -0.96
N LEU A 130 -6.61 15.26 -1.35
CA LEU A 130 -7.35 15.58 -2.58
C LEU A 130 -6.66 15.02 -3.82
N ILE A 131 -5.33 15.12 -3.92
CA ILE A 131 -4.55 14.54 -5.02
C ILE A 131 -4.74 13.02 -5.07
N LEU A 132 -4.64 12.32 -3.93
CA LEU A 132 -4.84 10.87 -3.88
C LEU A 132 -6.26 10.45 -4.25
N LEU A 133 -7.28 11.18 -3.76
CA LEU A 133 -8.68 10.88 -4.06
C LEU A 133 -9.04 11.14 -5.54
N VAL A 134 -8.48 12.19 -6.15
CA VAL A 134 -8.79 12.55 -7.55
C VAL A 134 -8.00 11.73 -8.54
N LEU A 135 -6.70 11.51 -8.29
CA LEU A 135 -5.83 10.85 -9.26
C LEU A 135 -5.76 9.35 -9.04
N TRP A 136 -5.82 8.88 -7.80
CA TRP A 136 -5.49 7.50 -7.48
C TRP A 136 -6.73 6.61 -7.36
N VAL A 137 -7.78 7.05 -6.66
CA VAL A 137 -9.02 6.26 -6.52
C VAL A 137 -9.61 5.87 -7.89
N PRO A 138 -9.73 6.78 -8.90
CA PRO A 138 -10.29 6.44 -10.21
C PRO A 138 -9.46 5.48 -11.05
N ILE A 139 -8.15 5.36 -10.79
CA ILE A 139 -7.24 4.47 -11.54
C ILE A 139 -7.37 3.02 -11.04
N TYR A 140 -7.73 2.81 -9.77
CA TYR A 140 -7.98 1.47 -9.21
C TYR A 140 -9.38 0.94 -9.55
N THR A 141 -10.30 1.82 -9.97
CA THR A 141 -11.71 1.49 -10.27
C THR A 141 -11.96 0.57 -11.48
N PRO A 142 -11.23 0.67 -12.61
CA PRO A 142 -11.47 -0.17 -13.78
C PRO A 142 -10.95 -1.60 -13.61
N TRP A 143 -10.03 -1.82 -12.68
CA TRP A 143 -9.38 -3.11 -12.44
C TRP A 143 -10.11 -3.88 -11.34
N LYS A 144 -11.42 -4.13 -11.53
CA LYS A 144 -12.33 -4.87 -10.62
C LYS A 144 -11.95 -6.34 -10.31
N TRP A 145 -10.74 -6.76 -10.67
CA TRP A 145 -10.27 -8.14 -10.51
C TRP A 145 -9.72 -8.44 -9.12
N TYR A 146 -9.44 -7.43 -8.29
CA TYR A 146 -9.03 -7.63 -6.90
C TYR A 146 -9.89 -6.82 -5.93
N ARG A 147 -10.03 -7.41 -4.74
CA ARG A 147 -10.95 -7.15 -3.61
C ARG A 147 -10.90 -5.75 -2.98
N CYS A 148 -10.57 -4.68 -3.70
CA CYS A 148 -10.54 -3.33 -3.18
C CYS A 148 -11.83 -2.57 -3.54
N ASN A 149 -12.69 -2.38 -2.54
CA ASN A 149 -13.81 -1.45 -2.63
C ASN A 149 -13.25 -0.01 -2.66
N GLU A 150 -13.75 0.86 -3.52
CA GLU A 150 -13.32 2.27 -3.65
C GLU A 150 -13.40 3.02 -2.30
N LEU A 151 -14.41 2.67 -1.49
CA LEU A 151 -14.58 3.18 -0.12
C LEU A 151 -13.43 2.75 0.80
N ASN A 152 -12.84 1.59 0.58
CA ASN A 152 -11.70 1.10 1.35
C ASN A 152 -10.44 1.91 1.02
N VAL A 153 -10.19 2.14 -0.27
CA VAL A 153 -9.04 2.93 -0.76
C VAL A 153 -9.10 4.37 -0.24
N GLY A 154 -10.28 5.02 -0.31
CA GLY A 154 -10.47 6.36 0.26
C GLY A 154 -10.32 6.39 1.78
N GLY A 155 -10.77 5.35 2.48
CA GLY A 155 -10.59 5.16 3.91
C GLY A 155 -9.11 5.08 4.30
N HIS A 156 -8.34 4.25 3.61
CA HIS A 156 -6.90 4.13 3.83
C HIS A 156 -6.17 5.45 3.61
N TYR A 157 -6.44 6.19 2.53
CA TYR A 157 -5.81 7.49 2.31
C TYR A 157 -6.17 8.52 3.37
N SER A 158 -7.39 8.48 3.88
CA SER A 158 -7.81 9.32 5.01
C SER A 158 -7.02 8.98 6.27
N ILE A 159 -6.86 7.68 6.58
CA ILE A 159 -6.04 7.19 7.70
C ILE A 159 -4.58 7.67 7.57
N LEU A 160 -3.99 7.58 6.37
CA LEU A 160 -2.62 8.04 6.11
C LEU A 160 -2.48 9.56 6.29
N GLU A 161 -3.46 10.34 5.83
CA GLU A 161 -3.49 11.81 6.00
C GLU A 161 -3.62 12.19 7.49
N PHE A 162 -4.49 11.52 8.24
CA PHE A 162 -4.59 11.73 9.70
C PHE A 162 -3.30 11.36 10.42
N THR A 163 -2.65 10.28 9.99
CA THR A 163 -1.34 9.85 10.50
C THR A 163 -0.30 10.94 10.27
N ARG A 164 -0.19 11.47 9.04
CA ARG A 164 0.73 12.57 8.70
C ARG A 164 0.54 13.79 9.61
N ARG A 165 -0.72 14.18 9.84
CA ARG A 165 -1.05 15.35 10.68
C ARG A 165 -0.64 15.16 12.12
N ARG A 166 -0.83 13.96 12.68
CA ARG A 166 -0.38 13.60 14.05
C ARG A 166 1.15 13.48 14.14
N ALA A 167 1.78 13.09 13.04
CA ALA A 167 3.22 12.92 12.91
C ALA A 167 4.01 14.20 12.61
N GLY A 168 3.34 15.37 12.50
CA GLY A 168 4.04 16.61 12.18
C GLY A 168 4.78 16.58 10.83
N ASN A 169 4.21 15.93 9.82
CA ASN A 169 4.80 15.75 8.48
C ASN A 169 5.97 14.77 8.34
N GLU A 170 6.33 14.00 9.37
CA GLU A 170 7.34 12.94 9.21
C GLU A 170 6.84 11.81 8.30
N LEU A 171 7.56 11.53 7.21
CA LEU A 171 7.13 10.58 6.16
C LEU A 171 7.11 9.12 6.64
N LEU A 172 7.92 8.76 7.64
CA LEU A 172 8.00 7.38 8.11
C LEU A 172 6.71 6.90 8.76
N TYR A 173 5.90 7.79 9.32
CA TYR A 173 4.69 7.37 10.01
C TYR A 173 3.56 6.95 9.09
N PRO A 174 3.19 7.74 8.06
CA PRO A 174 2.28 7.24 7.03
C PRO A 174 2.81 5.96 6.38
N LEU A 175 4.13 5.84 6.14
CA LEU A 175 4.71 4.58 5.66
C LEU A 175 4.46 3.41 6.61
N LEU A 176 4.70 3.57 7.92
CA LEU A 176 4.46 2.50 8.89
C LEU A 176 3.00 2.08 8.94
N VAL A 177 2.08 3.05 8.95
CA VAL A 177 0.64 2.75 8.94
C VAL A 177 0.23 2.08 7.63
N TRP A 178 0.81 2.49 6.50
CA TRP A 178 0.63 1.81 5.22
C TRP A 178 1.09 0.35 5.28
N MET A 179 2.28 0.08 5.86
CA MET A 179 2.77 -1.29 6.03
C MET A 179 1.84 -2.12 6.91
N VAL A 180 1.24 -1.54 7.95
CA VAL A 180 0.23 -2.22 8.77
C VAL A 180 -1.00 -2.57 7.93
N ILE A 181 -1.49 -1.62 7.11
CA ILE A 181 -2.67 -1.83 6.25
C ILE A 181 -2.45 -2.95 5.24
N VAL A 182 -1.29 -3.02 4.58
CA VAL A 182 -1.05 -4.02 3.51
C VAL A 182 -0.59 -5.38 4.00
N LEU A 183 -0.14 -5.50 5.25
CA LEU A 183 0.37 -6.78 5.78
C LEU A 183 -0.68 -7.54 6.62
N ILE A 184 -1.67 -6.83 7.15
CA ILE A 184 -2.69 -7.35 8.08
C ILE A 184 -3.96 -7.63 7.31
#